data_AF-A0A257TV79-F1
#
_entry.id   AF-A0A257TV79-F1
#
_cell.length_a   1.000
_cell.length_b   1.000
_cell.length_c   1.000
_cell.angle_alpha   90.00
_cell.angle_beta   90.00
_cell.angle_gamma   90.00
#
_symmetry.space_group_name_H-M   'P 1'
#
loop_
_entity.id
_entity.type
_entity.pdbx_description
1 polymer ?
#
loop_
_entity_poly.entity_id
_entity_poly.type
_entity_poly.pdbx_seq_one_letter_code
_entity_poly.pdbx_strand_id
1 'polypeptide(L)' 'LQELEQAEFNALLVQRALQLVEHEFSSSTVAAFRATVLDDRAAGEVAAELGLTANAVYLARNRVLRRLREELEGMWE' A
#
# COMPACT_ATOMS: atom_id res chain seq x y z
N LEU A 1 -25.18 -8.49 -9.96
CA LEU A 1 -25.15 -7.12 -10.51
C LEU A 1 -24.82 -6.12 -9.41
N GLN A 2 -25.66 -5.93 -8.37
CA GLN A 2 -25.34 -5.04 -7.24
C GLN A 2 -24.01 -5.35 -6.51
N GLU A 3 -23.67 -6.63 -6.30
CA GLU A 3 -22.40 -6.99 -5.65
C GLU A 3 -21.15 -6.65 -6.49
N LEU A 4 -21.28 -6.68 -7.83
CA LEU A 4 -20.18 -6.32 -8.74
C LEU A 4 -19.97 -4.80 -8.74
N GLU A 5 -21.06 -4.04 -8.79
CA GLU A 5 -21.02 -2.57 -8.71
C GLU A 5 -20.43 -2.10 -7.37
N GLN A 6 -20.76 -2.77 -6.26
CA GLN A 6 -20.18 -2.48 -4.96
C GLN A 6 -18.68 -2.80 -4.90
N ALA A 7 -18.26 -3.93 -5.48
CA ALA A 7 -16.85 -4.30 -5.53
C ALA A 7 -16.02 -3.32 -6.37
N GLU A 8 -16.55 -2.89 -7.52
CA GLU A 8 -15.92 -1.86 -8.37
C GLU A 8 -15.81 -0.52 -7.64
N PHE A 9 -16.88 -0.11 -6.96
CA PHE A 9 -16.88 1.11 -6.16
C PHE A 9 -15.84 1.06 -5.03
N ASN A 10 -15.78 -0.06 -4.28
CA ASN A 10 -14.79 -0.26 -3.23
C ASN A 10 -13.37 -0.23 -3.77
N ALA A 11 -13.11 -0.84 -4.93
CA ALA A 11 -11.81 -0.82 -5.57
C ALA A 11 -11.37 0.61 -5.93
N LEU A 12 -12.30 1.43 -6.46
CA LEU A 12 -12.03 2.84 -6.75
C LEU A 12 -11.71 3.63 -5.48
N LEU A 13 -12.44 3.42 -4.39
CA LEU A 13 -12.17 4.08 -3.11
C LEU A 13 -10.79 3.71 -2.55
N VAL A 14 -10.45 2.41 -2.55
CA VAL A 14 -9.14 1.93 -2.09
C VAL A 14 -8.03 2.51 -2.96
N GLN A 15 -8.20 2.57 -4.29
CA GLN A 15 -7.22 3.15 -5.18
C GLN A 15 -6.98 4.64 -4.89
N ARG A 16 -8.05 5.40 -4.60
CA ARG A 16 -7.94 6.82 -4.25
C ARG A 16 -7.27 7.03 -2.89
N ALA A 17 -7.66 6.27 -1.88
CA ALA A 17 -7.03 6.32 -0.57
C ALA A 17 -5.54 5.97 -0.66
N LEU A 18 -5.19 4.94 -1.45
CA LEU A 18 -3.80 4.57 -1.68
C LEU A 18 -2.99 5.70 -2.32
N GLN A 19 -3.53 6.39 -3.33
CA GLN A 19 -2.87 7.55 -3.94
C GLN A 19 -2.56 8.64 -2.91
N LEU A 20 -3.52 9.00 -2.06
CA LEU A 20 -3.35 10.02 -1.02
C LEU A 20 -2.27 9.61 -0.01
N VAL A 21 -2.35 8.38 0.48
CA VAL A 21 -1.44 7.86 1.49
C VAL A 21 -0.01 7.73 0.97
N GLU A 22 0.19 7.31 -0.28
CA GLU A 22 1.53 7.20 -0.88
C GLU A 22 2.27 8.55 -0.96
N HIS A 23 1.55 9.66 -1.13
CA HIS A 23 2.15 11.00 -1.15
C HIS A 23 2.75 11.43 0.20
N GLU A 24 2.41 10.76 1.30
CA GLU A 24 2.95 11.04 2.64
C GLU A 24 4.31 10.35 2.89
N PHE A 25 4.75 9.46 1.99
CA PHE A 25 5.96 8.65 2.17
C PHE A 25 7.05 8.96 1.15
N SER A 26 8.28 8.55 1.47
CA SER A 26 9.39 8.65 0.52
C SER A 26 9.16 7.74 -0.69
N SER A 27 9.75 8.09 -1.84
CA SER A 27 9.72 7.26 -3.05
C SER A 27 10.22 5.83 -2.80
N SER A 28 11.27 5.66 -1.99
CA SER A 28 11.79 4.34 -1.59
C SER A 28 10.81 3.53 -0.74
N THR A 29 10.04 4.19 0.14
CA THR A 29 9.00 3.55 0.96
C THR A 29 7.82 3.11 0.10
N VAL A 30 7.37 3.98 -0.80
CA VAL A 30 6.29 3.67 -1.76
C VAL A 30 6.71 2.53 -2.68
N ALA A 31 7.93 2.55 -3.23
CA ALA A 31 8.45 1.49 -4.07
C ALA A 31 8.52 0.14 -3.32
N ALA A 32 9.04 0.13 -2.09
CA ALA A 32 9.11 -1.07 -1.27
C ALA A 32 7.72 -1.63 -0.93
N PHE A 33 6.75 -0.76 -0.60
CA PHE A 33 5.37 -1.17 -0.36
C PHE A 33 4.74 -1.77 -1.62
N ARG A 34 4.80 -1.08 -2.77
CA ARG A 34 4.20 -1.56 -4.03
C ARG A 34 4.77 -2.90 -4.45
N ALA A 35 6.09 -3.04 -4.45
CA ALA A 35 6.76 -4.29 -4.82
C ALA A 35 6.35 -5.46 -3.91
N THR A 36 6.13 -5.22 -2.63
CA THR A 36 5.78 -6.31 -1.68
C THR A 36 4.29 -6.57 -1.53
N VAL A 37 3.41 -5.62 -1.87
CA VAL A 37 1.96 -5.75 -1.68
C VAL A 37 1.21 -5.91 -2.99
N LEU A 38 1.63 -5.22 -4.05
CA LEU A 38 0.98 -5.31 -5.37
C LEU A 38 1.63 -6.39 -6.23
N ASP A 39 2.96 -6.51 -6.17
CA ASP A 39 3.71 -7.45 -7.01
C ASP A 39 4.09 -8.76 -6.28
N ASP A 40 3.72 -8.90 -5.00
CA ASP A 40 4.00 -10.07 -4.13
C ASP A 40 5.49 -10.48 -4.09
N ARG A 41 6.40 -9.52 -4.23
CA ARG A 41 7.85 -9.79 -4.26
C ARG A 41 8.42 -9.97 -2.84
N ALA A 42 9.44 -10.82 -2.73
CA ALA A 42 10.12 -11.07 -1.47
C ALA A 42 10.86 -9.82 -0.95
N ALA A 43 10.70 -9.51 0.34
CA ALA A 43 11.30 -8.32 0.95
C ALA A 43 12.84 -8.26 0.83
N GLY A 44 13.52 -9.42 0.80
CA GLY A 44 14.97 -9.49 0.61
C GLY A 44 15.42 -9.06 -0.79
N GLU A 45 14.69 -9.46 -1.83
CA GLU A 45 14.97 -9.08 -3.22
C GLU A 45 14.72 -7.59 -3.43
N VAL A 46 13.59 -7.10 -2.93
CA VAL A 46 13.23 -5.67 -2.97
C VAL A 46 14.23 -4.82 -2.21
N ALA A 47 14.71 -5.31 -1.06
CA ALA A 47 15.73 -4.62 -0.27
C ALA A 47 17.04 -4.48 -1.05
N ALA A 48 17.51 -5.56 -1.69
CA ALA A 48 18.72 -5.54 -2.50
C ALA A 48 18.61 -4.56 -3.69
N GLU A 49 17.46 -4.55 -4.37
CA GLU A 49 17.21 -3.65 -5.50
C GLU A 49 17.16 -2.17 -5.09
N LEU A 50 16.51 -1.87 -3.96
CA LEU A 50 16.30 -0.50 -3.49
C LEU A 50 17.44 0.03 -2.61
N GLY A 51 18.48 -0.76 -2.36
CA GLY A 51 19.57 -0.40 -1.44
C GLY A 51 19.12 -0.24 0.01
N LEU A 52 18.12 -1.02 0.43
CA LEU A 52 17.52 -1.03 1.76
C LEU A 52 17.89 -2.30 2.53
N THR A 53 17.51 -2.35 3.81
CA THR A 53 17.49 -3.61 4.57
C THR A 53 16.12 -4.28 4.42
N ALA A 54 16.07 -5.61 4.54
CA ALA A 54 14.78 -6.34 4.55
C ALA A 54 13.84 -5.80 5.64
N ASN A 55 14.38 -5.43 6.82
CA ASN A 55 13.60 -4.79 7.88
C ASN A 55 13.01 -3.43 7.46
N ALA A 56 13.77 -2.60 6.73
CA ALA A 56 13.27 -1.33 6.21
C ALA A 56 12.10 -1.55 5.21
N VAL A 57 12.15 -2.62 4.40
CA VAL A 57 11.05 -3.00 3.51
C VAL A 57 9.81 -3.43 4.31
N TYR A 58 9.96 -4.24 5.35
CA TYR A 58 8.83 -4.60 6.23
C TYR A 58 8.23 -3.39 6.94
N LEU A 59 9.08 -2.47 7.42
CA LEU A 59 8.62 -1.22 8.04
C LEU A 59 7.87 -0.33 7.05
N ALA A 60 8.37 -0.20 5.81
CA ALA A 60 7.69 0.52 4.74
C ALA A 60 6.29 -0.07 4.50
N ARG A 61 6.21 -1.39 4.29
CA ARG A 61 4.95 -2.11 4.09
C ARG A 61 3.96 -1.86 5.22
N ASN A 62 4.38 -2.04 6.47
CA ASN A 62 3.51 -1.90 7.63
C ASN A 62 3.05 -0.45 7.84
N ARG A 63 3.92 0.54 7.58
CA ARG A 63 3.58 1.96 7.73
C ARG A 63 2.52 2.40 6.72
N VAL A 64 2.69 2.02 5.45
CA VAL A 64 1.73 2.36 4.39
C VAL A 64 0.39 1.66 4.65
N LEU A 65 0.39 0.36 4.99
CA LEU A 65 -0.85 -0.37 5.30
C LEU A 65 -1.58 0.19 6.53
N ARG A 66 -0.85 0.63 7.56
CA ARG A 66 -1.47 1.26 8.73
C ARG A 66 -2.13 2.57 8.33
N ARG A 67 -1.41 3.46 7.64
CA ARG A 67 -1.95 4.76 7.23
C ARG A 67 -3.12 4.63 6.25
N LEU A 68 -3.07 3.64 5.35
CA LEU A 68 -4.18 3.30 4.45
C LEU A 68 -5.42 2.84 5.21
N ARG A 69 -5.25 2.02 6.26
CA ARG A 69 -6.38 1.64 7.12
C ARG A 69 -6.96 2.86 7.86
N GLU A 70 -6.10 3.72 8.41
CA GLU A 70 -6.52 4.97 9.07
C GLU A 70 -7.26 5.92 8.11
N GLU A 71 -6.88 5.96 6.82
CA GLU A 71 -7.58 6.78 5.81
C GLU A 71 -8.97 6.23 5.45
N LEU A 72 -9.10 4.90 5.44
CA LEU A 72 -10.37 4.22 5.15
C LEU A 72 -11.26 4.10 6.40
N GLU A 73 -10.68 4.25 7.60
CA GLU A 73 -11.38 4.29 8.87
C GLU A 73 -12.20 5.60 8.95
N GLY A 74 -13.52 5.47 8.87
CA GLY A 74 -14.45 6.60 8.73
C GLY A 74 -15.13 6.70 7.34
N MET A 75 -14.74 5.87 6.38
CA MET A 75 -15.45 5.76 5.08
C MET A 75 -16.56 4.71 5.07
N TRP A 76 -16.68 3.93 6.14
CA TRP A 76 -17.66 2.82 6.30
C TRP A 76 -18.70 3.06 7.39
N GLU A 77 -18.80 4.29 7.90
CA GLU A 77 -19.95 4.75 8.71
C GLU A 77 -21.06 5.31 7.81
#